data_AF-A0A9D9TBL4-F1
#
_entry.id   AF-A0A9D9TBL4-F1
#
_cell.length_a   1.000
_cell.length_b   1.000
_cell.length_c   1.000
_cell.angle_alpha   90.00
_cell.angle_beta   90.00
_cell.angle_gamma   90.00
#
_symmetry.space_group_name_H-M   'P 1'
#
loop_
_entity.id
_entity.type
_entity.pdbx_description
1 polymer ?
#
loop_
_entity_poly.entity_id
_entity_poly.type
_entity_poly.pdbx_seq_one_letter_code
_entity_poly.pdbx_strand_id
1 'polypeptide(L)'
;GYDLKHLFIGSEGTLGIITRLVLRLREKPVGQNMALVAVPNFAAMGKLLKHMDRSLGGTLSAFEAMWQSFYRLVTTAPAKGRPPIAQDYPYYVLIESQGAARESDTARFNAALESAMEQELILDAAISQSDADCHDFWSLRDDVGQSMQGGLPVVFDISLPIDAMERYTEDLARTLTAQISEHKLWIFGHLGDGNLHIVVQVKPQDYFAMRPKIEALVYQPLAAFGGSVSAEHGIGLEKKPYLSISRSETEIAIMRSIKATLDPKSILNPGKIF
;
A
#
# COMPACT_ATOMS: atom_id res chain seq x y z
N GLY A 1 -34.83 0.09 -1.89
CA GLY A 1 -34.53 0.90 -3.09
C GLY A 1 -33.03 0.96 -3.30
N TYR A 2 -32.54 1.69 -4.31
CA TYR A 2 -31.10 1.84 -4.54
C TYR A 2 -30.43 2.71 -3.48
N ASP A 3 -29.19 2.36 -3.13
CA ASP A 3 -28.41 3.07 -2.11
C ASP A 3 -27.53 4.16 -2.74
N LEU A 4 -28.16 5.29 -3.05
CA LEU A 4 -27.58 6.34 -3.90
C LEU A 4 -26.29 6.97 -3.35
N LYS A 5 -26.00 6.86 -2.04
CA LYS A 5 -24.77 7.42 -1.47
C LYS A 5 -23.52 6.81 -2.09
N HIS A 6 -23.57 5.55 -2.50
CA HIS A 6 -22.44 4.85 -3.12
C HIS A 6 -22.05 5.41 -4.48
N LEU A 7 -22.92 6.19 -5.14
CA LEU A 7 -22.54 6.92 -6.35
C LEU A 7 -21.53 8.05 -6.04
N PHE A 8 -21.59 8.65 -4.85
CA PHE A 8 -20.77 9.81 -4.49
C PHE A 8 -19.47 9.43 -3.77
N ILE A 9 -19.43 8.26 -3.11
CA ILE A 9 -18.21 7.77 -2.45
C ILE A 9 -17.23 7.33 -3.53
N GLY A 10 -16.08 8.00 -3.63
CA GLY A 10 -15.09 7.78 -4.69
C GLY A 10 -15.37 8.53 -6.00
N SER A 11 -16.39 9.40 -6.06
CA SER A 11 -16.71 10.15 -7.28
C SER A 11 -15.78 11.34 -7.55
N GLU A 12 -14.87 11.64 -6.63
CA GLU A 12 -13.92 12.76 -6.72
C GLU A 12 -14.59 14.11 -7.03
N GLY A 13 -15.79 14.36 -6.51
CA GLY A 13 -16.53 15.60 -6.75
C GLY A 13 -17.07 15.77 -8.19
N THR A 14 -16.96 14.76 -9.05
CA THR A 14 -17.47 14.81 -10.43
C THR A 14 -18.99 14.67 -10.52
N LEU A 15 -19.65 14.20 -9.47
CA LEU A 15 -21.10 13.94 -9.46
C LEU A 15 -21.89 14.83 -8.49
N GLY A 16 -21.21 15.60 -7.64
CA GLY A 16 -21.85 16.42 -6.61
C GLY A 16 -20.85 16.96 -5.59
N ILE A 17 -21.34 17.80 -4.68
CA ILE A 17 -20.58 18.30 -3.53
C ILE A 17 -21.15 17.66 -2.28
N ILE A 18 -20.34 16.86 -1.59
CA ILE A 18 -20.70 16.31 -0.28
C ILE A 18 -20.58 17.44 0.75
N THR A 19 -21.67 17.77 1.44
CA THR A 19 -21.71 18.86 2.44
C THR A 19 -21.80 18.36 3.88
N ARG A 20 -22.23 17.10 4.08
CA ARG A 20 -22.38 16.47 5.39
C ARG A 20 -22.11 14.98 5.27
N LEU A 21 -21.56 14.40 6.34
CA LEU A 21 -21.31 12.97 6.47
C LEU A 21 -21.85 12.49 7.83
N VAL A 22 -22.42 11.29 7.84
CA VAL A 22 -22.74 10.57 9.07
C VAL A 22 -21.85 9.33 9.08
N LEU A 23 -20.91 9.30 10.02
CA LEU A 23 -19.90 8.25 10.11
C LEU A 23 -20.17 7.37 11.33
N ARG A 24 -19.91 6.07 11.17
CA ARG A 24 -19.90 5.13 12.29
C ARG A 24 -18.60 5.30 13.06
N LEU A 25 -18.69 5.51 14.36
CA LEU A 25 -17.54 5.46 15.27
C LEU A 25 -17.32 4.04 15.79
N ARG A 26 -16.09 3.74 16.19
CA ARG A 26 -15.70 2.53 16.90
C ARG A 26 -15.14 2.93 18.26
N GLU A 27 -15.31 2.07 19.25
CA GLU A 27 -14.69 2.26 20.56
C GLU A 27 -13.17 2.28 20.43
N LYS A 28 -12.52 3.12 21.24
CA LYS A 28 -11.06 3.19 21.27
C LYS A 28 -10.50 1.85 21.81
N PRO A 29 -9.57 1.19 21.11
CA PRO A 29 -8.91 0.00 21.64
C PRO A 29 -8.19 0.28 22.97
N VAL A 30 -8.14 -0.74 23.83
CA VAL A 30 -7.50 -0.67 25.16
C VAL A 30 -6.05 -1.18 25.09
N GLY A 31 -5.79 -2.14 24.21
CA GLY A 31 -4.47 -2.70 23.94
C GLY A 31 -4.06 -2.52 22.48
N GLN A 32 -2.77 -2.27 22.28
CA GLN A 32 -2.11 -2.23 20.98
C GLN A 32 -0.81 -3.02 21.13
N ASN A 33 -0.60 -4.00 20.27
CA ASN A 33 0.61 -4.80 20.21
C ASN A 33 1.19 -4.69 18.82
N MET A 34 2.52 -4.59 18.72
CA MET A 34 3.20 -4.40 17.46
C MET A 34 4.49 -5.19 17.38
N ALA A 35 4.81 -5.65 16.18
CA ALA A 35 6.12 -6.21 15.89
C ALA A 35 6.56 -5.81 14.49
N LEU A 36 7.84 -5.45 14.37
CA LEU A 36 8.55 -5.39 13.10
C LEU A 36 9.32 -6.71 12.94
N VAL A 37 9.01 -7.47 11.90
CA VAL A 37 9.58 -8.81 11.68
C VAL A 37 10.25 -8.91 10.31
N ALA A 38 11.32 -9.70 10.23
CA ALA A 38 11.97 -10.06 8.97
C ALA A 38 11.42 -11.39 8.44
N VAL A 39 11.24 -11.49 7.13
CA VAL A 39 10.60 -12.65 6.46
C VAL A 39 11.49 -13.15 5.32
N PRO A 40 11.66 -14.48 5.12
CA PRO A 40 12.68 -15.01 4.21
C PRO A 40 12.34 -14.86 2.72
N ASN A 41 11.05 -14.84 2.37
CA ASN A 41 10.58 -14.70 0.98
C ASN A 41 9.11 -14.30 0.95
N PHE A 42 8.59 -13.94 -0.23
CA PHE A 42 7.21 -13.48 -0.37
C PHE A 42 6.19 -14.57 -0.04
N ALA A 43 6.48 -15.83 -0.37
CA ALA A 43 5.62 -16.96 -0.03
C ALA A 43 5.46 -17.12 1.49
N ALA A 44 6.53 -16.96 2.27
CA ALA A 44 6.48 -16.94 3.72
C ALA A 44 5.69 -15.74 4.25
N MET A 45 5.76 -14.58 3.60
CA MET A 45 4.98 -13.39 3.96
C MET A 45 3.48 -13.62 3.84
N GLY A 46 3.02 -14.21 2.74
CA GLY A 46 1.62 -14.57 2.54
C GLY A 46 1.12 -15.64 3.53
N LYS A 47 1.99 -16.60 3.90
CA LYS A 47 1.69 -17.58 4.96
C LYS A 47 1.62 -16.91 6.33
N LEU A 48 2.52 -15.97 6.63
CA LEU A 48 2.55 -15.21 7.86
C LEU A 48 1.27 -14.38 8.04
N LEU A 49 0.81 -13.67 7.00
CA LEU A 49 -0.46 -12.95 7.02
C LEU A 49 -1.62 -13.87 7.44
N LYS A 50 -1.77 -15.02 6.78
CA LYS A 50 -2.82 -16.00 7.11
C LYS A 50 -2.68 -16.58 8.52
N HIS A 51 -1.45 -16.82 8.97
CA HIS A 51 -1.16 -17.32 10.32
C HIS A 51 -1.55 -16.29 11.39
N MET A 52 -1.15 -15.03 11.21
CA MET A 52 -1.44 -13.95 12.15
C MET A 52 -2.94 -13.63 12.19
N ASP A 53 -3.61 -13.52 11.05
CA ASP A 53 -5.06 -13.28 10.98
C ASP A 53 -5.84 -14.35 11.75
N ARG A 54 -5.54 -15.64 11.49
CA ARG A 54 -6.14 -16.77 12.20
C ARG A 54 -5.86 -16.75 13.70
N SER A 55 -4.60 -16.53 14.09
CA SER A 55 -4.16 -16.65 15.47
C SER A 55 -4.65 -15.50 16.34
N LEU A 56 -4.75 -14.29 15.77
CA LEU A 56 -5.23 -13.11 16.45
C LEU A 56 -6.76 -13.09 16.54
N GLY A 57 -7.46 -13.74 15.61
CA GLY A 57 -8.91 -13.97 15.71
C GLY A 57 -9.72 -12.68 15.54
N GLY A 58 -9.34 -11.86 14.55
CA GLY A 58 -10.03 -10.63 14.18
C GLY A 58 -9.53 -9.36 14.85
N THR A 59 -8.45 -9.43 15.65
CA THR A 59 -7.79 -8.24 16.25
C THR A 59 -6.62 -7.73 15.44
N LEU A 60 -6.23 -8.41 14.35
CA LEU A 60 -5.22 -7.93 13.40
C LEU A 60 -5.71 -6.61 12.79
N SER A 61 -4.99 -5.52 13.04
CA SER A 61 -5.37 -4.16 12.62
C SER A 61 -4.49 -3.60 11.51
N ALA A 62 -3.23 -4.06 11.40
CA ALA A 62 -2.36 -3.71 10.29
C ALA A 62 -1.40 -4.86 9.93
N PHE A 63 -1.09 -4.98 8.65
CA PHE A 63 -0.07 -5.88 8.11
C PHE A 63 0.61 -5.19 6.93
N GLU A 64 1.69 -4.47 7.23
CA GLU A 64 2.40 -3.64 6.26
C GLU A 64 3.67 -4.34 5.79
N ALA A 65 3.77 -4.60 4.49
CA ALA A 65 4.94 -5.19 3.88
C ALA A 65 5.92 -4.10 3.41
N MET A 66 7.21 -4.33 3.59
CA MET A 66 8.30 -3.48 3.12
C MET A 66 9.39 -4.32 2.50
N TRP A 67 9.82 -3.98 1.29
CA TRP A 67 10.98 -4.60 0.67
C TRP A 67 12.26 -4.03 1.30
N GLN A 68 13.35 -4.80 1.24
CA GLN A 68 14.65 -4.39 1.79
C GLN A 68 15.07 -2.99 1.36
N SER A 69 14.85 -2.62 0.09
CA SER A 69 15.24 -1.29 -0.41
C SER A 69 14.53 -0.17 0.33
N PHE A 70 13.23 -0.33 0.63
CA PHE A 70 12.45 0.66 1.39
C PHE A 70 12.85 0.66 2.87
N TYR A 71 13.00 -0.51 3.49
CA TYR A 71 13.46 -0.57 4.87
C TYR A 71 14.82 0.12 5.06
N ARG A 72 15.78 -0.12 4.16
CA ARG A 72 17.08 0.59 4.16
C ARG A 72 16.93 2.08 3.96
N LEU A 73 16.02 2.51 3.07
CA LEU A 73 15.77 3.93 2.83
C LEU A 73 15.36 4.67 4.12
N VAL A 74 14.51 4.07 4.95
CA VAL A 74 13.96 4.70 6.15
C VAL A 74 14.79 4.46 7.42
N THR A 75 15.79 3.56 7.38
CA THR A 75 16.65 3.22 8.53
C THR A 75 18.13 3.53 8.34
N THR A 76 18.53 4.10 7.20
CA THR A 76 19.91 4.51 6.93
C THR A 76 20.00 6.02 6.76
N ALA A 77 21.07 6.63 7.29
CA ALA A 77 21.33 8.06 7.16
C ALA A 77 21.23 8.50 5.68
N PRO A 78 20.57 9.64 5.39
CA PRO A 78 20.19 10.69 6.33
C PRO A 78 18.82 10.51 7.00
N ALA A 79 18.14 9.36 6.81
CA ALA A 79 16.93 9.06 7.57
C ALA A 79 17.23 9.04 9.08
N LYS A 80 16.26 9.48 9.88
CA LYS A 80 16.38 9.51 11.34
C LYS A 80 16.13 8.15 11.98
N GLY A 81 15.35 7.31 11.31
CA GLY A 81 15.02 5.96 11.75
C GLY A 81 16.27 5.14 11.98
N ARG A 82 16.26 4.35 13.05
CA ARG A 82 17.31 3.35 13.32
C ARG A 82 16.72 1.97 13.06
N PRO A 83 17.50 1.04 12.49
CA PRO A 83 17.01 -0.30 12.21
C PRO A 83 16.78 -1.06 13.53
N PRO A 84 15.53 -1.47 13.88
CA PRO A 84 15.28 -2.28 15.07
C PRO A 84 15.80 -3.71 14.93
N ILE A 85 15.88 -4.21 13.68
CA ILE A 85 16.46 -5.49 13.28
C ILE A 85 17.37 -5.29 12.06
N ALA A 86 18.22 -6.27 11.75
CA ALA A 86 19.25 -6.16 10.70
C ALA A 86 18.69 -5.84 9.30
N GLN A 87 19.49 -5.19 8.45
CA GLN A 87 19.08 -4.63 7.15
C GLN A 87 19.37 -5.55 5.94
N ASP A 88 19.73 -6.82 6.18
CA ASP A 88 20.16 -7.80 5.18
C ASP A 88 19.07 -8.81 4.80
N TYR A 89 17.89 -8.73 5.43
CA TYR A 89 16.73 -9.55 5.05
C TYR A 89 16.02 -9.01 3.81
N PRO A 90 15.39 -9.87 3.00
CA PRO A 90 14.74 -9.45 1.76
C PRO A 90 13.44 -8.68 2.01
N TYR A 91 12.73 -9.01 3.09
CA TYR A 91 11.42 -8.46 3.41
C TYR A 91 11.25 -8.18 4.90
N TYR A 92 10.47 -7.15 5.19
CA TYR A 92 10.10 -6.72 6.52
C TYR A 92 8.57 -6.56 6.59
N VAL A 93 7.97 -6.89 7.72
CA VAL A 93 6.54 -6.72 7.95
C VAL A 93 6.32 -6.01 9.28
N LEU A 94 5.53 -4.94 9.26
CA LEU A 94 4.96 -4.35 10.47
C LEU A 94 3.59 -4.99 10.73
N ILE A 95 3.47 -5.67 11.86
CA ILE A 95 2.24 -6.35 12.27
C ILE A 95 1.68 -5.62 13.47
N GLU A 96 0.41 -5.23 13.42
CA GLU A 96 -0.30 -4.60 14.52
C GLU A 96 -1.56 -5.40 14.90
N SER A 97 -1.78 -5.54 16.21
CA SER A 97 -3.05 -6.02 16.76
C SER A 97 -3.62 -5.00 17.73
N GLN A 98 -4.90 -4.68 17.58
CA GLN A 98 -5.65 -3.81 18.49
C GLN A 98 -6.82 -4.56 19.13
N GLY A 99 -6.95 -4.44 20.44
CA GLY A 99 -7.92 -5.21 21.21
C GLY A 99 -8.42 -4.51 22.47
N ALA A 100 -9.34 -5.17 23.17
CA ALA A 100 -10.02 -4.62 24.35
C ALA A 100 -9.48 -5.18 25.68
N ALA A 101 -8.63 -6.21 25.64
CA ALA A 101 -8.17 -6.95 26.81
C ALA A 101 -6.63 -7.07 26.80
N ARG A 102 -5.95 -5.98 27.23
CA ARG A 102 -4.50 -5.78 27.07
C ARG A 102 -3.66 -7.03 27.40
N GLU A 103 -3.83 -7.61 28.59
CA GLU A 103 -3.03 -8.77 29.02
C GLU A 103 -3.22 -10.00 28.11
N SER A 104 -4.46 -10.39 27.83
CA SER A 104 -4.74 -11.57 26.99
C SER A 104 -4.39 -11.33 25.52
N ASP A 105 -4.57 -10.10 25.04
CA ASP A 105 -4.25 -9.73 23.66
C ASP A 105 -2.72 -9.74 23.45
N THR A 106 -1.95 -9.23 24.41
CA THR A 106 -0.48 -9.31 24.39
C THR A 106 -0.01 -10.77 24.45
N ALA A 107 -0.57 -11.60 25.33
CA ALA A 107 -0.21 -13.01 25.41
C ALA A 107 -0.50 -13.75 24.10
N ARG A 108 -1.67 -13.50 23.50
CA ARG A 108 -2.05 -14.07 22.19
C ARG A 108 -1.12 -13.61 21.07
N PHE A 109 -0.77 -12.33 21.03
CA PHE A 109 0.12 -11.75 20.03
C PHE A 109 1.52 -12.39 20.11
N ASN A 110 2.08 -12.49 21.31
CA ASN A 110 3.39 -13.13 21.53
C ASN A 110 3.38 -14.62 21.14
N ALA A 111 2.34 -15.37 21.53
CA ALA A 111 2.21 -16.77 21.15
C ALA A 111 2.06 -16.97 19.63
N ALA A 112 1.37 -16.05 18.94
CA ALA A 112 1.23 -16.09 17.49
C ALA A 112 2.58 -15.86 16.79
N LEU A 113 3.39 -14.90 17.28
CA LEU A 113 4.74 -14.65 16.78
C LEU A 113 5.69 -15.82 17.05
N GLU A 114 5.66 -16.38 18.27
CA GLU A 114 6.47 -17.56 18.64
C GLU A 114 6.19 -18.74 17.71
N SER A 115 4.91 -19.07 17.49
CA SER A 115 4.54 -20.14 16.56
C SER A 115 4.89 -19.83 15.10
N ALA A 116 4.92 -18.56 14.70
CA ALA A 116 5.38 -18.17 13.36
C ALA A 116 6.90 -18.31 13.19
N MET A 117 7.67 -18.05 14.25
CA MET A 117 9.12 -18.31 14.29
C MET A 117 9.42 -19.81 14.23
N GLU A 118 8.69 -20.64 14.99
CA GLU A 118 8.81 -22.11 14.94
C GLU A 118 8.52 -22.69 13.55
N GLN A 119 7.63 -22.06 12.79
CA GLN A 119 7.31 -22.42 11.40
C GLN A 119 8.27 -21.81 10.37
N GLU A 120 9.35 -21.15 10.81
CA GLU A 120 10.35 -20.48 9.97
C GLU A 120 9.74 -19.40 9.04
N LEU A 121 8.58 -18.83 9.42
CA LEU A 121 7.95 -17.72 8.69
C LEU A 121 8.61 -16.38 9.03
N ILE A 122 9.22 -16.29 10.22
CA ILE A 122 9.92 -15.12 10.74
C ILE A 122 11.39 -15.48 10.98
N LEU A 123 12.30 -14.64 10.47
CA LEU A 123 13.74 -14.78 10.65
C LEU A 123 14.28 -14.04 11.87
N ASP A 124 13.71 -12.86 12.15
CA ASP A 124 14.08 -11.99 13.25
C ASP A 124 12.89 -11.08 13.59
N ALA A 125 12.81 -10.59 14.82
CA ALA A 125 11.69 -9.79 15.28
C ALA A 125 12.08 -8.76 16.35
N ALA A 126 11.59 -7.53 16.19
CA ALA A 126 11.54 -6.53 17.26
C ALA A 126 10.07 -6.34 17.69
N ILE A 127 9.79 -6.60 18.97
CA ILE A 127 8.44 -6.52 19.55
C ILE A 127 8.33 -5.28 20.43
N SER A 128 7.30 -4.47 20.23
CA SER A 128 7.04 -3.27 21.02
C SER A 128 6.85 -3.60 22.50
N GLN A 129 7.52 -2.88 23.39
CA GLN A 129 7.33 -2.96 24.86
C GLN A 129 6.57 -1.76 25.42
N SER A 130 6.35 -0.73 24.58
CA SER A 130 5.70 0.52 24.95
C SER A 130 4.97 1.16 23.77
N ASP A 131 4.08 2.10 24.06
CA ASP A 131 3.42 2.90 23.03
C ASP A 131 4.42 3.76 22.24
N ALA A 132 5.57 4.09 22.83
CA ALA A 132 6.67 4.76 22.14
C ALA A 132 7.31 3.87 21.07
N ASP A 133 7.51 2.58 21.35
CA ASP A 133 8.01 1.62 20.35
C ASP A 133 7.02 1.47 19.19
N CYS A 134 5.71 1.41 19.50
CA CYS A 134 4.67 1.37 18.47
C CYS A 134 4.73 2.61 17.56
N HIS A 135 4.93 3.80 18.16
CA HIS A 135 5.08 5.04 17.41
C HIS A 135 6.36 5.05 16.56
N ASP A 136 7.47 4.56 17.10
CA ASP A 136 8.75 4.50 16.40
C ASP A 136 8.67 3.54 15.20
N PHE A 137 8.03 2.37 15.35
CA PHE A 137 7.82 1.43 14.26
C PHE A 137 6.92 1.99 13.15
N TRP A 138 5.80 2.63 13.51
CA TRP A 138 4.96 3.33 12.53
C TRP A 138 5.72 4.45 11.83
N SER A 139 6.53 5.21 12.57
CA SER A 139 7.34 6.29 12.01
C SER A 139 8.31 5.79 10.94
N LEU A 140 8.86 4.58 11.08
CA LEU A 140 9.66 3.97 10.01
C LEU A 140 8.83 3.68 8.76
N ARG A 141 7.66 3.03 8.93
CA ARG A 141 6.77 2.69 7.81
C ARG A 141 6.22 3.92 7.10
N ASP A 142 5.98 5.01 7.81
CA ASP A 142 5.37 6.24 7.30
C ASP A 142 6.37 7.25 6.74
N ASP A 143 7.69 7.05 6.91
CA ASP A 143 8.73 7.96 6.43
C ASP A 143 8.98 7.85 4.90
N VAL A 144 7.89 7.82 4.13
CA VAL A 144 7.90 7.78 2.65
C VAL A 144 8.60 9.00 2.06
N GLY A 145 8.64 10.11 2.81
CA GLY A 145 9.34 11.34 2.46
C GLY A 145 10.84 11.15 2.18
N GLN A 146 11.47 10.11 2.75
CA GLN A 146 12.87 9.78 2.43
C GLN A 146 13.08 9.47 0.94
N SER A 147 12.03 9.04 0.23
CA SER A 147 12.13 8.77 -1.21
C SER A 147 12.39 10.03 -2.05
N MET A 148 12.21 11.23 -1.49
CA MET A 148 12.44 12.52 -2.17
C MET A 148 13.86 13.06 -2.04
N GLN A 149 14.75 12.44 -1.23
CA GLN A 149 16.10 12.95 -0.98
C GLN A 149 16.94 13.15 -2.27
N GLY A 150 16.72 12.32 -3.29
CA GLY A 150 17.43 12.36 -4.56
C GLY A 150 16.72 13.18 -5.66
N GLY A 151 15.63 13.87 -5.34
CA GLY A 151 14.76 14.57 -6.29
C GLY A 151 13.34 14.01 -6.32
N LEU A 152 12.50 14.54 -7.20
CA LEU A 152 11.09 14.12 -7.32
C LEU A 152 10.99 12.66 -7.78
N PRO A 153 10.29 11.78 -7.05
CA PRO A 153 9.97 10.45 -7.52
C PRO A 153 8.67 10.43 -8.35
N VAL A 154 8.48 9.36 -9.11
CA VAL A 154 7.16 8.97 -9.64
C VAL A 154 6.58 7.94 -8.67
N VAL A 155 5.42 8.25 -8.10
CA VAL A 155 4.78 7.46 -7.04
C VAL A 155 3.52 6.81 -7.58
N PHE A 156 3.36 5.54 -7.26
CA PHE A 156 2.25 4.71 -7.70
C PHE A 156 1.59 4.08 -6.50
N ASP A 157 0.26 4.01 -6.54
CA ASP A 157 -0.62 3.36 -5.58
C ASP A 157 -1.49 2.41 -6.42
N ILE A 158 -1.21 1.11 -6.35
CA ILE A 158 -1.80 0.10 -7.23
C ILE A 158 -2.34 -1.06 -6.40
N SER A 159 -3.31 -1.79 -6.92
CA SER A 159 -3.74 -3.04 -6.30
C SER A 159 -3.73 -4.22 -7.27
N LEU A 160 -3.50 -5.41 -6.74
CA LEU A 160 -3.50 -6.66 -7.48
C LEU A 160 -3.62 -7.85 -6.50
N PRO A 161 -4.01 -9.04 -6.99
CA PRO A 161 -4.04 -10.24 -6.15
C PRO A 161 -2.69 -10.50 -5.46
N ILE A 162 -2.72 -10.87 -4.17
CA ILE A 162 -1.50 -11.11 -3.37
C ILE A 162 -0.61 -12.17 -4.02
N ASP A 163 -1.19 -13.23 -4.58
CA ASP A 163 -0.45 -14.31 -5.26
C ASP A 163 0.21 -13.89 -6.58
N ALA A 164 -0.15 -12.72 -7.13
CA ALA A 164 0.48 -12.14 -8.32
C ALA A 164 1.59 -11.12 -8.00
N MET A 165 1.65 -10.62 -6.76
CA MET A 165 2.54 -9.50 -6.39
C MET A 165 4.02 -9.80 -6.54
N GLU A 166 4.50 -10.99 -6.11
CA GLU A 166 5.92 -11.35 -6.22
C GLU A 166 6.35 -11.30 -7.69
N ARG A 167 5.62 -12.03 -8.55
CA ARG A 167 5.89 -12.04 -10.00
C ARG A 167 5.84 -10.63 -10.59
N TYR A 168 4.82 -9.84 -10.26
CA TYR A 168 4.68 -8.48 -10.78
C TYR A 168 5.87 -7.59 -10.38
N THR A 169 6.27 -7.61 -9.11
CA THR A 169 7.36 -6.76 -8.60
C THR A 169 8.73 -7.19 -9.13
N GLU A 170 8.97 -8.50 -9.30
CA GLU A 170 10.19 -9.02 -9.93
C GLU A 170 10.28 -8.66 -11.41
N ASP A 171 9.19 -8.84 -12.17
CA ASP A 171 9.12 -8.50 -13.59
C ASP A 171 9.29 -6.98 -13.77
N LEU A 172 8.70 -6.16 -12.90
CA LEU A 172 8.88 -4.70 -12.91
C LEU A 172 10.34 -4.31 -12.64
N ALA A 173 10.97 -4.86 -11.60
CA ALA A 173 12.36 -4.56 -11.28
C ALA A 173 13.32 -4.93 -12.43
N ARG A 174 13.12 -6.11 -13.04
CA ARG A 174 13.87 -6.55 -14.22
C ARG A 174 13.67 -5.60 -15.41
N THR A 175 12.42 -5.22 -15.65
CA THR A 175 12.05 -4.35 -16.76
C THR A 175 12.60 -2.92 -16.61
N LEU A 176 12.50 -2.35 -15.42
CA LEU A 176 13.08 -1.04 -15.12
C LEU A 176 14.59 -1.05 -15.32
N THR A 177 15.30 -2.09 -14.85
CA THR A 177 16.74 -2.26 -15.05
C THR A 177 17.12 -2.34 -16.53
N ALA A 178 16.32 -3.03 -17.35
CA ALA A 178 16.58 -3.15 -18.79
C ALA A 178 16.29 -1.85 -19.56
N GLN A 179 15.35 -1.03 -19.08
CA GLN A 179 14.82 0.11 -19.84
C GLN A 179 15.21 1.49 -19.31
N ILE A 180 15.71 1.57 -18.07
CA ILE A 180 16.07 2.80 -17.36
C ILE A 180 17.42 2.58 -16.67
N SER A 181 18.46 3.13 -17.27
CA SER A 181 19.86 2.89 -16.91
C SER A 181 20.21 3.22 -15.46
N GLU A 182 19.67 4.32 -14.92
CA GLU A 182 19.91 4.72 -13.53
C GLU A 182 18.58 5.10 -12.86
N HIS A 183 18.13 4.24 -11.94
CA HIS A 183 16.91 4.46 -11.18
C HIS A 183 17.02 3.83 -9.77
N LYS A 184 16.16 4.27 -8.87
CA LYS A 184 15.89 3.63 -7.58
C LYS A 184 14.46 3.14 -7.57
N LEU A 185 14.25 1.97 -6.95
CA LEU A 185 12.94 1.34 -6.80
C LEU A 185 12.71 1.01 -5.32
N TRP A 186 11.63 1.55 -4.79
CA TRP A 186 11.16 1.23 -3.45
C TRP A 186 9.73 0.69 -3.53
N ILE A 187 9.48 -0.39 -2.79
CA ILE A 187 8.19 -1.07 -2.75
C ILE A 187 7.85 -1.33 -1.29
N PHE A 188 6.61 -1.01 -0.93
CA PHE A 188 6.00 -1.26 0.36
C PHE A 188 4.48 -1.24 0.19
N GLY A 189 3.70 -1.68 1.18
CA GLY A 189 2.24 -1.59 1.06
C GLY A 189 1.45 -2.42 2.05
N HIS A 190 0.13 -2.33 1.88
CA HIS A 190 -0.86 -2.99 2.72
C HIS A 190 -1.14 -4.36 2.13
N LEU A 191 -0.37 -5.36 2.56
CA LEU A 191 -0.45 -6.70 1.95
C LEU A 191 -1.84 -7.31 2.13
N GLY A 192 -2.47 -7.08 3.29
CA GLY A 192 -3.81 -7.57 3.62
C GLY A 192 -4.89 -7.12 2.63
N ASP A 193 -4.71 -5.95 2.01
CA ASP A 193 -5.69 -5.33 1.11
C ASP A 193 -5.34 -5.51 -0.37
N GLY A 194 -4.21 -6.17 -0.67
CA GLY A 194 -3.72 -6.29 -2.03
C GLY A 194 -3.18 -4.97 -2.59
N ASN A 195 -2.77 -4.01 -1.75
CA ASN A 195 -2.28 -2.68 -2.17
C ASN A 195 -0.73 -2.62 -2.12
N LEU A 196 -0.11 -2.13 -3.19
CA LEU A 196 1.32 -1.80 -3.25
C LEU A 196 1.53 -0.33 -3.59
N HIS A 197 2.39 0.31 -2.79
CA HIS A 197 3.04 1.57 -3.10
C HIS A 197 4.36 1.29 -3.81
N ILE A 198 4.49 1.83 -5.02
CA ILE A 198 5.70 1.70 -5.83
C ILE A 198 6.26 3.09 -6.07
N VAL A 199 7.54 3.26 -5.77
CA VAL A 199 8.23 4.54 -5.93
C VAL A 199 9.43 4.34 -6.84
N VAL A 200 9.43 5.03 -7.96
CA VAL A 200 10.54 5.03 -8.92
C VAL A 200 11.15 6.42 -8.96
N GLN A 201 12.43 6.52 -8.63
CA GLN A 201 13.20 7.77 -8.74
C GLN A 201 14.26 7.62 -9.82
N VAL A 202 14.31 8.60 -10.71
CA VAL A 202 15.39 8.79 -11.70
C VAL A 202 16.17 10.06 -11.36
N LYS A 203 17.20 10.39 -12.14
CA LYS A 203 17.91 11.66 -11.96
C LYS A 203 16.95 12.85 -12.12
N PRO A 204 17.11 13.93 -11.34
CA PRO A 204 16.22 15.09 -11.42
C PRO A 204 16.03 15.66 -12.83
N GLN A 205 17.10 15.71 -13.63
CA GLN A 205 17.04 16.21 -15.01
C GLN A 205 16.25 15.31 -15.97
N ASP A 206 16.11 14.02 -15.66
CA ASP A 206 15.45 13.04 -16.50
C ASP A 206 13.97 12.85 -16.12
N TYR A 207 13.54 13.41 -14.98
CA TYR A 207 12.20 13.20 -14.41
C TYR A 207 11.07 13.39 -15.43
N PHE A 208 10.99 14.57 -16.05
CA PHE A 208 9.90 14.89 -16.98
C PHE A 208 9.93 14.03 -18.24
N ALA A 209 11.13 13.71 -18.74
CA ALA A 209 11.29 12.89 -19.94
C ALA A 209 10.96 11.42 -19.70
N MET A 210 11.30 10.89 -18.52
CA MET A 210 11.11 9.48 -18.18
C MET A 210 9.75 9.16 -17.57
N ARG A 211 9.07 10.14 -16.95
CA ARG A 211 7.79 9.90 -16.27
C ARG A 211 6.76 9.13 -17.10
N PRO A 212 6.43 9.50 -18.36
CA PRO A 212 5.47 8.74 -19.16
C PRO A 212 5.89 7.29 -19.41
N LYS A 213 7.21 7.06 -19.57
CA LYS A 213 7.75 5.72 -19.74
C LYS A 213 7.61 4.91 -18.45
N ILE A 214 7.97 5.48 -17.31
CA ILE A 214 7.84 4.83 -15.98
C ILE A 214 6.37 4.48 -15.71
N GLU A 215 5.45 5.41 -15.95
CA GLU A 215 4.01 5.18 -15.78
C GLU A 215 3.53 4.00 -16.63
N ALA A 216 3.94 3.92 -17.90
CA ALA A 216 3.59 2.79 -18.76
C ALA A 216 4.16 1.46 -18.23
N LEU A 217 5.41 1.45 -17.77
CA LEU A 217 6.06 0.24 -17.24
C LEU A 217 5.42 -0.28 -15.95
N VAL A 218 4.84 0.62 -15.13
CA VAL A 218 4.12 0.23 -13.91
C VAL A 218 2.67 -0.13 -14.22
N TYR A 219 1.93 0.72 -14.94
CA TYR A 219 0.49 0.51 -15.09
C TYR A 219 0.13 -0.57 -16.10
N GLN A 220 0.77 -0.63 -17.28
CA GLN A 220 0.34 -1.55 -18.34
C GLN A 220 0.34 -3.03 -17.94
N PRO A 221 1.36 -3.54 -17.21
CA PRO A 221 1.36 -4.95 -16.82
C PRO A 221 0.22 -5.35 -15.88
N LEU A 222 -0.43 -4.41 -15.17
CA LEU A 222 -1.54 -4.70 -14.26
C LEU A 222 -2.73 -5.37 -14.96
N ALA A 223 -2.95 -5.06 -16.24
CA ALA A 223 -4.03 -5.65 -17.02
C ALA A 223 -3.97 -7.19 -17.02
N ALA A 224 -2.77 -7.77 -17.05
CA ALA A 224 -2.58 -9.23 -17.06
C ALA A 224 -2.92 -9.89 -15.72
N PHE A 225 -2.98 -9.12 -14.64
CA PHE A 225 -3.26 -9.60 -13.28
C PHE A 225 -4.66 -9.19 -12.79
N GLY A 226 -5.45 -8.51 -13.61
CA GLY A 226 -6.71 -7.90 -13.17
C GLY A 226 -6.50 -6.86 -12.07
N GLY A 227 -5.33 -6.20 -12.06
CA GLY A 227 -4.98 -5.18 -11.07
C GLY A 227 -5.62 -3.82 -11.34
N SER A 228 -5.50 -2.91 -10.37
CA SER A 228 -5.95 -1.53 -10.49
C SER A 228 -4.79 -0.54 -10.49
N VAL A 229 -4.87 0.45 -11.39
CA VAL A 229 -3.94 1.61 -11.43
C VAL A 229 -4.11 2.57 -10.24
N SER A 230 -5.19 2.42 -9.47
CA SER A 230 -5.39 3.10 -8.19
C SER A 230 -6.05 2.18 -7.19
N ALA A 231 -5.42 2.01 -6.03
CA ALA A 231 -6.04 1.33 -4.89
C ALA A 231 -6.84 2.32 -4.04
N GLU A 232 -6.24 3.48 -3.70
CA GLU A 232 -6.77 4.43 -2.72
C GLU A 232 -6.83 5.88 -3.24
N HIS A 233 -5.88 6.30 -4.06
CA HIS A 233 -5.69 7.73 -4.39
C HIS A 233 -6.68 8.31 -5.43
N GLY A 234 -7.52 7.46 -6.03
CA GLY A 234 -8.42 7.84 -7.12
C GLY A 234 -7.72 8.00 -8.48
N ILE A 235 -8.49 8.40 -9.48
CA ILE A 235 -8.08 8.50 -10.89
C ILE A 235 -7.63 9.92 -11.25
N GLY A 236 -8.42 10.92 -10.88
CA GLY A 236 -8.14 12.33 -11.15
C GLY A 236 -7.84 12.65 -12.63
N LEU A 237 -6.84 13.50 -12.85
CA LEU A 237 -6.29 13.82 -14.17
C LEU A 237 -5.17 12.87 -14.57
N GLU A 238 -4.34 12.50 -13.60
CA GLU A 238 -3.09 11.79 -13.80
C GLU A 238 -3.31 10.37 -14.32
N LYS A 239 -4.22 9.61 -13.71
CA LYS A 239 -4.43 8.20 -14.05
C LYS A 239 -5.54 7.99 -15.08
N LYS A 240 -6.22 9.06 -15.50
CA LYS A 240 -7.28 9.04 -16.52
C LYS A 240 -6.87 8.30 -17.80
N PRO A 241 -5.66 8.51 -18.37
CA PRO A 241 -5.22 7.77 -19.56
C PRO A 241 -5.11 6.26 -19.37
N TYR A 242 -5.03 5.80 -18.12
CA TYR A 242 -4.83 4.41 -17.75
C TYR A 242 -6.10 3.74 -17.18
N LEU A 243 -7.24 4.45 -17.12
CA LEU A 243 -8.48 3.94 -16.51
C LEU A 243 -8.96 2.60 -17.12
N SER A 244 -8.74 2.40 -18.42
CA SER A 244 -9.13 1.19 -19.14
C SER A 244 -8.35 -0.06 -18.74
N ILE A 245 -7.25 0.09 -18.01
CA ILE A 245 -6.51 -1.04 -17.40
C ILE A 245 -7.32 -1.63 -16.25
N SER A 246 -7.98 -0.78 -15.45
CA SER A 246 -8.76 -1.19 -14.28
C SER A 246 -10.25 -1.42 -14.58
N ARG A 247 -10.78 -0.87 -15.67
CA ARG A 247 -12.22 -0.83 -15.96
C ARG A 247 -12.51 -1.21 -17.39
N SER A 248 -13.50 -2.07 -17.56
CA SER A 248 -14.05 -2.42 -18.87
C SER A 248 -14.74 -1.23 -19.54
N GLU A 249 -14.89 -1.30 -20.86
CA GLU A 249 -15.63 -0.31 -21.64
C GLU A 249 -17.07 -0.15 -21.15
N THR A 250 -17.72 -1.26 -20.75
CA THR A 250 -19.08 -1.25 -20.19
C THR A 250 -19.15 -0.49 -18.88
N GLU A 251 -18.21 -0.73 -17.95
CA GLU A 251 -18.14 0.03 -16.69
C GLU A 251 -17.94 1.53 -16.96
N ILE A 252 -17.02 1.87 -17.86
CA ILE A 252 -16.75 3.27 -18.25
C ILE A 252 -17.99 3.92 -18.88
N ALA A 253 -18.73 3.21 -19.74
CA ALA A 253 -19.95 3.72 -20.36
C ALA A 253 -21.06 3.99 -19.32
N ILE A 254 -21.19 3.12 -18.31
CA ILE A 254 -22.10 3.33 -17.18
C ILE A 254 -21.69 4.57 -16.38
N MET A 255 -20.40 4.71 -16.04
CA MET A 255 -19.89 5.88 -15.31
C MET A 255 -20.17 7.19 -16.06
N ARG A 256 -19.94 7.22 -17.38
CA ARG A 256 -20.26 8.38 -18.24
C ARG A 256 -21.76 8.69 -18.26
N SER A 257 -22.61 7.66 -18.29
CA SER A 257 -24.07 7.83 -18.27
C SER A 257 -24.54 8.45 -16.94
N ILE A 258 -23.96 8.01 -15.83
CA ILE A 258 -24.22 8.60 -14.50
C ILE A 258 -23.75 10.06 -14.46
N LYS A 259 -22.54 10.36 -14.95
CA LYS A 259 -22.02 11.74 -15.03
C LYS A 259 -22.93 12.65 -15.85
N ALA A 260 -23.37 12.22 -17.03
CA ALA A 260 -24.26 12.99 -17.88
C ALA A 260 -25.65 13.21 -17.24
N THR A 261 -26.11 12.25 -16.44
CA THR A 261 -27.39 12.35 -15.73
C THR A 261 -27.32 13.33 -14.56
N LEU A 262 -26.26 13.27 -13.76
CA LEU A 262 -26.12 14.08 -12.53
C LEU A 262 -25.50 15.47 -12.77
N ASP A 263 -24.70 15.62 -13.81
CA ASP A 263 -24.08 16.88 -14.21
C ASP A 263 -24.12 17.08 -15.74
N PRO A 264 -25.31 17.34 -16.30
CA PRO A 264 -25.50 17.48 -17.75
C PRO A 264 -24.77 18.69 -18.36
N LYS A 265 -24.33 19.65 -17.53
CA LYS A 265 -23.56 20.82 -17.96
C LYS A 265 -22.05 20.64 -17.81
N SER A 266 -21.60 19.50 -17.27
CA SER A 266 -20.18 19.19 -17.01
C SER A 266 -19.46 20.30 -16.21
N ILE A 267 -20.14 20.88 -15.21
CA ILE A 267 -19.58 21.97 -14.39
C ILE A 267 -18.91 21.47 -13.10
N LEU A 268 -19.18 20.22 -12.70
CA LEU A 268 -18.64 19.63 -11.48
C LEU A 268 -17.31 18.94 -11.77
N ASN A 269 -16.23 19.57 -11.31
CA ASN A 269 -14.85 19.11 -11.39
C ASN A 269 -14.44 18.62 -12.81
N PRO A 270 -14.54 19.49 -13.83
CA PRO A 270 -14.40 19.10 -15.22
C PRO A 270 -13.01 18.54 -15.55
N GLY A 271 -12.97 17.57 -16.46
CA GLY A 271 -11.75 16.96 -16.98
C GLY A 271 -11.19 15.82 -16.13
N LYS A 272 -11.56 15.72 -14.85
CA LYS A 272 -11.17 14.59 -13.98
C LYS A 272 -12.04 13.37 -14.29
N ILE A 273 -11.40 12.21 -14.40
CA ILE A 273 -12.01 10.92 -14.83
C ILE A 273 -12.53 10.95 -16.28
N PHE A 274 -13.40 11.90 -16.66
CA PHE A 274 -13.99 12.05 -17.99
C PHE A 274 -13.73 13.42 -18.62
#